data_AF-A0AAV1AIE4-F1
#
_entry.id   AF-A0AAV1AIE4-F1
#
_cell.length_a   1.000
_cell.length_b   1.000
_cell.length_c   1.000
_cell.angle_alpha   90.00
_cell.angle_beta   90.00
_cell.angle_gamma   90.00
#
_symmetry.space_group_name_H-M   'P 1'
#
loop_
_entity.id
_entity.type
_entity.pdbx_description
1 polymer ?
#
loop_
_entity_poly.entity_id
_entity_poly.type
_entity_poly.pdbx_seq_one_letter_code
_entity_poly.pdbx_strand_id
1 'polypeptide(L)'
;MIPQNVQRSSERLNDILKDAMISSEGHVVLVSPLPIPFVFDPQRRFQTHFPIYISLFLSLNFSSQFPLPFPEVEMAAAASAATFSIGTAQTGRLLPQSNPFGFKFNSQVNFRNFSGLKAMSSAMSSFSGNETCAALRATFAPKAVKENRNLNHNLQPQASYKVAVLGAAGGIGQPLALLIKMSPLVSDLHLYDIANVKGVAADISHCNTPSKVVDFTGAAELANCLKGVDVVVIPAGVPRKPGMTRDDLFNINAGIVRDLVSAVADNAPGAFIHIISNPVNSTVPIAAEILKQKGVYDPKKLFGVSTLDVVRANTFVAQKKNLRLIDVDVPVVGGHAGITILPLLSKTKPSTSFSDEEIEELTVRIQNAGTEVVEAKAGTGSATLSMAYAAARFVESSLRALDGDADVYECSYVQSDLTDLPFFASRVKIGRKGVEALIPTDLQGLSEYEQKALEALKPELKASIEKGVAFAQKQTVTA
;
A
#
# COMPACT_ATOMS: atom_id res chain seq x y z
N MET A 1 0.22 54.63 -44.28
CA MET A 1 -0.66 53.59 -43.70
C MET A 1 0.17 52.33 -43.50
N ILE A 2 0.41 51.98 -42.24
CA ILE A 2 0.98 50.71 -41.77
C ILE A 2 0.08 50.29 -40.59
N PRO A 3 -0.36 49.02 -40.46
CA PRO A 3 -1.48 48.68 -39.57
C PRO A 3 -1.09 48.58 -38.08
N GLN A 4 -2.02 49.01 -37.22
CA GLN A 4 -1.97 49.04 -35.75
C GLN A 4 -2.02 47.66 -35.05
N ASN A 5 -1.16 46.70 -35.40
CA ASN A 5 -1.16 45.38 -34.72
C ASN A 5 0.18 44.92 -34.13
N VAL A 6 1.14 45.84 -33.94
CA VAL A 6 2.43 45.53 -33.27
C VAL A 6 2.58 46.24 -31.92
N GLN A 7 1.62 47.08 -31.53
CA GLN A 7 1.72 47.91 -30.31
C GLN A 7 0.83 47.44 -29.14
N ARG A 8 0.04 46.37 -29.32
CA ARG A 8 -0.79 45.76 -28.25
C ARG A 8 -0.19 44.51 -27.59
N SER A 9 0.96 44.03 -28.08
CA SER A 9 1.65 42.85 -27.55
C SER A 9 2.76 43.19 -26.54
N SER A 10 3.25 44.43 -26.49
CA SER A 10 4.26 44.85 -25.50
C SER A 10 3.66 45.32 -24.16
N GLU A 11 2.40 45.76 -24.13
CA GLU A 11 1.74 46.19 -22.88
C GLU A 11 1.21 45.00 -22.06
N ARG A 12 0.81 43.88 -22.69
CA ARG A 12 0.40 42.66 -21.97
C ARG A 12 1.55 41.85 -21.35
N LEU A 13 2.78 42.05 -21.81
CA LEU A 13 3.95 41.36 -21.22
C LEU A 13 4.42 42.05 -19.92
N ASN A 14 4.24 43.36 -19.82
CA ASN A 14 4.66 44.14 -18.64
C ASN A 14 3.70 43.99 -17.46
N ASP A 15 2.40 43.71 -17.70
CA ASP A 15 1.46 43.42 -16.62
C ASP A 15 1.63 42.00 -16.06
N ILE A 16 2.04 41.03 -16.89
CA ILE A 16 2.33 39.65 -16.43
C ILE A 16 3.65 39.57 -15.64
N LEU A 17 4.59 40.50 -15.86
CA LEU A 17 5.86 40.55 -15.12
C LEU A 17 5.78 41.35 -13.80
N LYS A 18 4.71 42.11 -13.55
CA LYS A 18 4.52 42.82 -12.27
C LYS A 18 3.91 41.94 -11.17
N ASP A 19 3.14 40.92 -11.53
CA ASP A 19 2.51 40.01 -10.55
C ASP A 19 3.39 38.82 -10.14
N ALA A 20 4.63 38.73 -10.64
CA ALA A 20 5.59 37.68 -10.28
C ALA A 20 6.64 38.11 -9.24
N MET A 21 6.51 39.30 -8.64
CA MET A 21 7.47 39.85 -7.67
C MET A 21 6.93 39.91 -6.24
N ILE A 22 6.44 38.78 -5.70
CA ILE A 22 6.41 38.52 -4.24
C ILE A 22 6.61 37.02 -4.00
N SER A 23 7.85 36.59 -3.77
CA SER A 23 8.25 35.47 -2.90
C SER A 23 9.70 35.09 -3.21
N SER A 24 10.56 35.20 -2.20
CA SER A 24 11.94 34.74 -2.18
C SER A 24 12.06 33.24 -2.50
N GLU A 25 13.09 32.89 -3.30
CA GLU A 25 13.77 31.58 -3.44
C GLU A 25 12.87 30.37 -3.81
N GLY A 26 13.00 29.62 -4.91
CA GLY A 26 13.90 29.52 -6.04
C GLY A 26 13.53 28.24 -6.82
N HIS A 27 13.64 28.30 -8.16
CA HIS A 27 13.40 27.26 -9.20
C HIS A 27 11.98 27.14 -9.80
N VAL A 28 11.83 27.70 -11.01
CA VAL A 28 10.79 27.35 -11.99
C VAL A 28 11.48 26.80 -13.24
N VAL A 29 11.11 25.59 -13.67
CA VAL A 29 11.48 25.02 -14.97
C VAL A 29 10.38 25.36 -15.97
N LEU A 30 10.68 26.20 -16.96
CA LEU A 30 9.79 26.49 -18.08
C LEU A 30 10.11 25.54 -19.24
N VAL A 31 9.19 24.64 -19.56
CA VAL A 31 9.18 23.90 -20.83
C VAL A 31 8.17 24.59 -21.74
N SER A 32 8.62 25.20 -22.84
CA SER A 32 7.74 25.72 -23.89
C SER A 32 7.68 24.74 -25.08
N PRO A 33 6.51 24.50 -25.70
CA PRO A 33 6.43 23.82 -26.97
C PRO A 33 6.31 24.86 -28.09
N LEU A 34 7.26 24.86 -29.04
CA LEU A 34 7.06 25.50 -30.34
C LEU A 34 7.00 24.41 -31.42
N PRO A 35 6.03 24.46 -32.36
CA PRO A 35 5.88 23.47 -33.41
C PRO A 35 6.78 23.83 -34.61
N ILE A 36 7.50 22.84 -35.14
CA ILE A 36 8.17 22.92 -36.45
C ILE A 36 7.37 22.04 -37.43
N PRO A 37 7.05 22.52 -38.65
CA PRO A 37 6.26 21.75 -39.60
C PRO A 37 7.14 20.67 -40.27
N PHE A 38 6.68 19.42 -40.24
CA PHE A 38 7.27 18.33 -41.03
C PHE A 38 6.68 18.35 -42.44
N VAL A 39 7.56 18.48 -43.44
CA VAL A 39 7.26 18.20 -44.86
C VAL A 39 7.65 16.75 -45.14
N PHE A 40 6.73 15.99 -45.72
CA PHE A 40 6.90 14.59 -46.12
C PHE A 40 7.68 14.52 -47.45
N ASP A 41 8.76 13.75 -47.50
CA ASP A 41 9.43 13.33 -48.75
C ASP A 41 9.51 11.79 -48.80
N PRO A 42 8.80 11.12 -49.73
CA PRO A 42 8.73 9.67 -49.78
C PRO A 42 9.75 9.12 -50.78
N GLN A 43 11.06 9.20 -50.50
CA GLN A 43 12.08 8.39 -51.17
C GLN A 43 13.48 8.52 -50.53
N ARG A 44 13.79 7.70 -49.50
CA ARG A 44 15.17 7.17 -49.27
C ARG A 44 15.21 6.10 -48.18
N ARG A 45 15.99 5.07 -48.46
CA ARG A 45 16.11 3.79 -47.73
C ARG A 45 16.84 3.92 -46.39
N PHE A 46 16.47 3.02 -45.48
CA PHE A 46 17.02 2.74 -44.16
C PHE A 46 18.56 2.64 -44.10
N GLN A 47 19.16 3.35 -43.15
CA GLN A 47 20.36 2.93 -42.43
C GLN A 47 20.18 3.24 -40.94
N THR A 48 20.32 2.19 -40.12
CA THR A 48 20.12 2.17 -38.67
C THR A 48 21.39 2.61 -37.94
N HIS A 49 21.35 3.72 -37.19
CA HIS A 49 22.33 4.04 -36.14
C HIS A 49 21.61 4.52 -34.86
N PHE A 50 21.91 3.84 -33.74
CA PHE A 50 21.51 4.22 -32.38
C PHE A 50 22.35 5.42 -31.88
N PRO A 51 21.78 6.40 -31.16
CA PRO A 51 22.58 7.37 -30.42
C PRO A 51 22.84 6.92 -28.98
N ILE A 52 24.12 6.88 -28.62
CA ILE A 52 24.67 6.80 -27.26
C ILE A 52 24.67 8.24 -26.70
N TYR A 53 24.08 8.46 -25.53
CA TYR A 53 24.23 9.73 -24.79
C TYR A 53 25.50 9.69 -23.93
N ILE A 54 26.44 10.60 -24.20
CA ILE A 54 27.60 10.92 -23.36
C ILE A 54 27.35 12.30 -22.75
N SER A 55 27.25 12.40 -21.41
CA SER A 55 27.30 13.67 -20.69
C SER A 55 28.75 14.11 -20.53
N LEU A 56 29.09 15.29 -21.05
CA LEU A 56 30.38 15.96 -20.84
C LEU A 56 30.19 17.09 -19.82
N PHE A 57 30.83 17.00 -18.65
CA PHE A 57 30.94 18.09 -17.69
C PHE A 57 32.12 18.99 -18.09
N LEU A 58 31.87 20.27 -18.28
CA LEU A 58 32.88 21.32 -18.44
C LEU A 58 32.78 22.27 -17.24
N SER A 59 33.75 22.18 -16.33
CA SER A 59 33.97 23.16 -15.27
C SER A 59 34.76 24.35 -15.81
N LEU A 60 34.23 25.56 -15.67
CA LEU A 60 34.99 26.79 -15.84
C LEU A 60 34.97 27.58 -14.52
N ASN A 61 36.16 27.76 -13.96
CA ASN A 61 36.45 28.66 -12.86
C ASN A 61 36.46 30.11 -13.36
N PHE A 62 35.85 31.03 -12.61
CA PHE A 62 36.25 32.43 -12.61
C PHE A 62 36.13 33.02 -11.20
N SER A 63 37.25 33.57 -10.73
CA SER A 63 37.38 34.43 -9.54
C SER A 63 37.13 35.89 -9.91
N SER A 64 36.46 36.64 -9.04
CA SER A 64 36.76 38.06 -8.75
C SER A 64 35.96 38.56 -7.53
N GLN A 65 36.51 39.60 -6.90
CA GLN A 65 36.39 40.05 -5.50
C GLN A 65 35.30 41.12 -5.23
N PHE A 66 35.03 41.33 -3.92
CA PHE A 66 34.77 42.60 -3.16
C PHE A 66 33.44 42.69 -2.34
N PRO A 67 33.38 43.45 -1.19
CA PRO A 67 33.09 42.87 0.14
C PRO A 67 31.99 43.58 1.00
N LEU A 68 31.87 43.10 2.27
CA LEU A 68 31.31 43.70 3.51
C LEU A 68 29.86 43.35 3.90
N PRO A 69 29.45 43.49 5.19
CA PRO A 69 30.08 42.99 6.43
C PRO A 69 29.06 42.34 7.40
N PHE A 70 29.49 41.48 8.32
CA PHE A 70 28.75 41.18 9.56
C PHE A 70 29.73 40.87 10.72
N PRO A 71 29.34 41.12 11.99
CA PRO A 71 30.24 41.35 13.10
C PRO A 71 30.74 40.07 13.81
N GLU A 72 31.86 40.27 14.51
CA GLU A 72 32.57 39.37 15.42
C GLU A 72 31.68 38.74 16.51
N VAL A 73 31.99 37.49 16.89
CA VAL A 73 32.44 37.14 18.26
C VAL A 73 33.36 35.90 18.19
N GLU A 74 34.46 35.98 18.94
CA GLU A 74 35.57 35.03 19.13
C GLU A 74 35.19 33.61 19.57
N MET A 75 36.00 32.62 19.16
CA MET A 75 36.63 31.73 20.14
C MET A 75 37.92 31.07 19.62
N ALA A 76 38.84 30.87 20.57
CA ALA A 76 40.28 30.72 20.42
C ALA A 76 40.78 29.42 19.78
N ALA A 77 41.99 29.56 19.23
CA ALA A 77 42.86 28.53 18.67
C ALA A 77 43.54 27.65 19.72
N ALA A 78 43.93 26.44 19.30
CA ALA A 78 45.20 25.84 19.68
C ALA A 78 45.68 24.90 18.57
N ALA A 79 46.80 25.27 17.95
CA ALA A 79 47.53 24.49 16.96
C ALA A 79 48.64 23.67 17.66
N SER A 80 49.00 22.53 17.07
CA SER A 80 50.42 22.12 16.99
C SER A 80 50.65 21.11 15.86
N ALA A 81 51.39 21.56 14.84
CA ALA A 81 52.15 20.75 13.88
C ALA A 81 53.47 20.28 14.56
N ALA A 82 54.35 19.43 14.05
CA ALA A 82 54.73 18.95 12.72
C ALA A 82 55.52 17.61 12.94
N THR A 83 55.95 16.82 11.96
CA THR A 83 57.15 17.11 11.14
C THR A 83 57.32 16.05 10.04
N PHE A 84 57.87 16.52 8.91
CA PHE A 84 58.16 15.90 7.61
C PHE A 84 59.52 15.17 7.53
N SER A 85 59.68 14.31 6.50
CA SER A 85 60.80 14.28 5.50
C SER A 85 60.59 13.09 4.54
N ILE A 86 60.25 13.25 3.24
CA ILE A 86 60.96 13.67 2.00
C ILE A 86 62.05 12.72 1.48
N GLY A 87 61.84 12.22 0.25
CA GLY A 87 62.89 11.73 -0.66
C GLY A 87 62.39 11.19 -2.02
N THR A 88 62.22 12.09 -3.01
CA THR A 88 62.51 12.02 -4.48
C THR A 88 62.65 10.66 -5.21
N ALA A 89 62.37 10.43 -6.51
CA ALA A 89 61.70 11.06 -7.66
C ALA A 89 61.83 10.08 -8.87
N GLN A 90 60.85 10.05 -9.80
CA GLN A 90 60.88 9.72 -11.28
C GLN A 90 61.66 8.46 -11.77
N THR A 91 61.26 7.58 -12.71
CA THR A 91 60.44 7.63 -13.94
C THR A 91 60.36 6.20 -14.55
N GLY A 92 59.21 5.81 -15.11
CA GLY A 92 59.09 5.10 -16.40
C GLY A 92 59.42 3.60 -16.56
N ARG A 93 58.38 2.85 -17.01
CA ARG A 93 58.34 1.63 -17.87
C ARG A 93 58.63 0.24 -17.27
N LEU A 94 57.58 -0.58 -17.13
CA LEU A 94 57.23 -1.77 -17.96
C LEU A 94 56.21 -2.66 -17.22
N LEU A 95 55.16 -3.10 -17.94
CA LEU A 95 54.18 -4.12 -17.52
C LEU A 95 54.84 -5.50 -17.32
N PRO A 96 54.22 -6.40 -16.53
CA PRO A 96 53.71 -7.60 -17.19
C PRO A 96 52.30 -8.05 -16.80
N GLN A 97 51.75 -8.79 -17.76
CA GLN A 97 50.46 -9.46 -17.94
C GLN A 97 49.93 -10.25 -16.73
N SER A 98 48.60 -10.22 -16.57
CA SER A 98 47.83 -11.26 -15.86
C SER A 98 46.94 -12.02 -16.87
N ASN A 99 46.95 -13.35 -16.74
CA ASN A 99 46.22 -14.31 -17.57
C ASN A 99 44.69 -14.28 -17.30
N PRO A 100 43.84 -14.56 -18.31
CA PRO A 100 42.40 -14.68 -18.11
C PRO A 100 42.00 -16.13 -17.76
N PHE A 101 41.26 -16.30 -16.66
CA PHE A 101 40.49 -17.53 -16.43
C PHE A 101 39.03 -17.28 -16.79
N GLY A 102 38.60 -17.87 -17.90
CA GLY A 102 37.19 -17.91 -18.30
C GLY A 102 36.46 -19.04 -17.61
N PHE A 103 35.31 -18.74 -16.99
CA PHE A 103 34.32 -19.73 -16.58
C PHE A 103 33.13 -19.69 -17.54
N LYS A 104 32.87 -20.84 -18.19
CA LYS A 104 31.69 -21.09 -19.01
C LYS A 104 30.47 -21.28 -18.11
N PHE A 105 29.43 -20.50 -18.33
CA PHE A 105 28.09 -20.80 -17.83
C PHE A 105 27.38 -21.75 -18.79
N ASN A 106 26.89 -22.88 -18.28
CA ASN A 106 25.97 -23.75 -18.97
C ASN A 106 24.82 -24.06 -17.99
N SER A 107 23.66 -23.45 -18.20
CA SER A 107 22.42 -23.93 -17.59
C SER A 107 21.22 -23.46 -18.41
N GLN A 108 20.66 -24.38 -19.19
CA GLN A 108 19.26 -24.34 -19.59
C GLN A 108 18.42 -24.64 -18.34
N VAL A 109 17.58 -23.72 -17.90
CA VAL A 109 16.51 -23.99 -16.93
C VAL A 109 15.20 -23.51 -17.52
N ASN A 110 14.35 -24.48 -17.87
CA ASN A 110 12.95 -24.27 -18.21
C ASN A 110 12.18 -23.85 -16.96
N PHE A 111 11.44 -22.74 -17.07
CA PHE A 111 10.48 -22.31 -16.05
C PHE A 111 9.35 -23.35 -15.91
N ARG A 112 9.17 -23.86 -14.68
CA ARG A 112 7.96 -24.62 -14.28
C ARG A 112 7.28 -23.90 -13.13
N ASN A 113 5.97 -23.74 -13.29
CA ASN A 113 5.02 -23.10 -12.37
C ASN A 113 5.06 -23.72 -10.97
N PHE A 114 4.90 -22.86 -9.97
CA PHE A 114 4.91 -23.19 -8.55
C PHE A 114 3.48 -23.42 -8.06
N SER A 115 3.17 -24.64 -7.63
CA SER A 115 1.99 -24.96 -6.84
C SER A 115 2.37 -26.08 -5.86
N GLY A 116 2.47 -25.73 -4.58
CA GLY A 116 2.98 -26.59 -3.53
C GLY A 116 1.89 -27.50 -2.96
N LEU A 117 2.13 -28.81 -3.02
CA LEU A 117 1.54 -29.81 -2.13
C LEU A 117 2.56 -30.94 -1.96
N LYS A 118 2.90 -31.24 -0.70
CA LYS A 118 3.82 -32.31 -0.30
C LYS A 118 3.26 -33.68 -0.67
N ALA A 119 4.14 -34.56 -1.17
CA ALA A 119 4.02 -36.01 -0.99
C ALA A 119 5.41 -36.62 -0.79
N MET A 120 5.48 -37.57 0.14
CA MET A 120 6.66 -38.28 0.64
C MET A 120 7.36 -39.13 -0.44
N SER A 121 8.66 -39.33 -0.19
CA SER A 121 9.63 -40.11 -0.95
C SER A 121 9.32 -41.61 -1.02
N SER A 122 9.55 -42.21 -2.19
CA SER A 122 10.11 -43.57 -2.32
C SER A 122 10.76 -43.77 -3.69
N ALA A 123 11.81 -44.59 -3.71
CA ALA A 123 12.93 -44.61 -4.65
C ALA A 123 12.66 -45.14 -6.07
N MET A 124 13.59 -44.81 -6.96
CA MET A 124 13.70 -45.22 -8.37
C MET A 124 13.97 -46.73 -8.55
N SER A 125 13.47 -47.29 -9.67
CA SER A 125 14.29 -48.07 -10.60
C SER A 125 13.68 -48.10 -12.00
N SER A 126 14.56 -48.08 -12.99
CA SER A 126 14.29 -47.95 -14.43
C SER A 126 14.18 -49.33 -15.08
N PHE A 127 13.22 -49.56 -15.97
CA PHE A 127 13.36 -50.58 -17.02
C PHE A 127 12.44 -50.29 -18.22
N SER A 128 13.02 -50.32 -19.41
CA SER A 128 12.40 -50.10 -20.72
C SER A 128 11.78 -51.40 -21.25
N GLY A 129 10.61 -51.31 -21.88
CA GLY A 129 10.04 -52.39 -22.68
C GLY A 129 8.64 -52.06 -23.18
N ASN A 130 8.50 -51.83 -24.48
CA ASN A 130 7.22 -51.88 -25.17
C ASN A 130 6.71 -53.31 -25.15
N GLU A 131 5.48 -53.56 -24.68
CA GLU A 131 4.59 -54.56 -25.26
C GLU A 131 3.16 -54.47 -24.71
N THR A 132 2.26 -54.99 -25.52
CA THR A 132 0.83 -54.69 -25.67
C THR A 132 -0.07 -55.30 -24.59
N CYS A 133 -1.18 -54.61 -24.33
CA CYS A 133 -2.29 -55.05 -23.49
C CYS A 133 -2.93 -56.36 -23.96
N ALA A 134 -2.83 -57.42 -23.16
CA ALA A 134 -3.90 -58.38 -22.84
C ALA A 134 -3.31 -59.53 -22.03
N ALA A 135 -4.02 -59.91 -20.96
CA ALA A 135 -3.74 -61.04 -20.06
C ALA A 135 -2.73 -60.79 -18.94
N LEU A 136 -3.25 -60.37 -17.78
CA LEU A 136 -3.02 -61.12 -16.54
C LEU A 136 -4.25 -60.96 -15.62
N ARG A 137 -4.91 -62.12 -15.46
CA ARG A 137 -6.06 -62.48 -14.62
C ARG A 137 -5.96 -61.89 -13.21
N ALA A 138 -7.01 -61.24 -12.71
CA ALA A 138 -8.14 -61.87 -12.01
C ALA A 138 -7.72 -62.68 -10.76
N THR A 139 -7.70 -61.99 -9.62
CA THR A 139 -7.98 -62.39 -8.22
C THR A 139 -7.34 -61.28 -7.38
N PHE A 140 -8.07 -60.46 -6.62
CA PHE A 140 -8.77 -60.76 -5.38
C PHE A 140 -9.93 -59.77 -5.20
N ALA A 141 -11.14 -60.25 -4.88
CA ALA A 141 -12.16 -59.42 -4.25
C ALA A 141 -11.89 -59.40 -2.74
N PRO A 142 -12.00 -58.24 -2.07
CA PRO A 142 -12.99 -58.19 -1.00
C PRO A 142 -13.70 -56.83 -0.83
N LYS A 143 -14.99 -56.98 -0.50
CA LYS A 143 -15.83 -56.14 0.38
C LYS A 143 -16.16 -54.71 -0.06
N ALA A 144 -17.48 -54.51 -0.22
CA ALA A 144 -18.16 -53.24 -0.27
C ALA A 144 -17.69 -52.29 0.83
N VAL A 145 -17.04 -51.21 0.41
CA VAL A 145 -16.83 -50.00 1.20
C VAL A 145 -17.87 -49.01 0.72
N LYS A 146 -18.65 -48.45 1.66
CA LYS A 146 -19.63 -47.39 1.41
C LYS A 146 -19.02 -46.31 0.51
N GLU A 147 -19.71 -45.96 -0.57
CA GLU A 147 -19.46 -44.74 -1.33
C GLU A 147 -19.49 -43.55 -0.36
N ASN A 148 -18.32 -43.10 0.06
CA ASN A 148 -18.18 -41.73 0.49
C ASN A 148 -18.19 -40.92 -0.81
N ARG A 149 -19.33 -40.28 -1.11
CA ARG A 149 -19.41 -39.27 -2.17
C ARG A 149 -18.48 -38.13 -1.78
N ASN A 150 -17.20 -38.26 -2.12
CA ASN A 150 -16.30 -37.14 -2.21
C ASN A 150 -16.80 -36.28 -3.37
N LEU A 151 -17.64 -35.29 -3.03
CA LEU A 151 -17.91 -34.14 -3.87
C LEU A 151 -16.59 -33.39 -4.03
N ASN A 152 -15.75 -33.85 -4.96
CA ASN A 152 -14.68 -33.03 -5.52
C ASN A 152 -15.38 -31.93 -6.31
N HIS A 153 -15.84 -30.88 -5.63
CA HIS A 153 -16.06 -29.61 -6.27
C HIS A 153 -14.70 -29.16 -6.80
N ASN A 154 -14.49 -29.34 -8.10
CA ASN A 154 -13.51 -28.55 -8.85
C ASN A 154 -13.97 -27.09 -8.73
N LEU A 155 -13.62 -26.42 -7.63
CA LEU A 155 -13.71 -24.97 -7.51
C LEU A 155 -12.65 -24.42 -8.47
N GLN A 156 -13.01 -24.27 -9.75
CA GLN A 156 -12.30 -23.30 -10.57
C GLN A 156 -12.73 -21.93 -10.03
N PRO A 157 -11.80 -21.10 -9.51
CA PRO A 157 -12.16 -19.78 -9.05
C PRO A 157 -12.76 -19.03 -10.23
N GLN A 158 -14.06 -18.74 -10.17
CA GLN A 158 -14.73 -17.94 -11.17
C GLN A 158 -14.62 -16.49 -10.72
N ALA A 159 -14.01 -15.65 -11.55
CA ALA A 159 -14.02 -14.21 -11.36
C ALA A 159 -15.46 -13.71 -11.30
N SER A 160 -15.96 -13.42 -10.10
CA SER A 160 -17.39 -13.22 -9.84
C SER A 160 -17.71 -11.93 -9.08
N TYR A 161 -16.69 -11.30 -8.49
CA TYR A 161 -16.89 -10.16 -7.59
C TYR A 161 -16.41 -8.85 -8.18
N LYS A 162 -17.16 -7.79 -7.91
CA LYS A 162 -16.83 -6.44 -8.32
C LYS A 162 -16.22 -5.66 -7.16
N VAL A 163 -15.06 -5.06 -7.42
CA VAL A 163 -14.33 -4.27 -6.42
C VAL A 163 -14.18 -2.84 -6.91
N ALA A 164 -14.53 -1.86 -6.06
CA ALA A 164 -14.28 -0.45 -6.34
C ALA A 164 -13.16 0.10 -5.46
N VAL A 165 -12.20 0.81 -6.06
CA VAL A 165 -11.15 1.54 -5.34
C VAL A 165 -11.42 3.04 -5.47
N LEU A 166 -11.80 3.69 -4.38
CA LEU A 166 -12.08 5.13 -4.33
C LEU A 166 -10.82 5.88 -3.85
N GLY A 167 -10.18 6.63 -4.75
CA GLY A 167 -8.83 7.18 -4.57
C GLY A 167 -7.76 6.37 -5.31
N ALA A 168 -8.13 5.77 -6.45
CA ALA A 168 -7.31 4.84 -7.21
C ALA A 168 -6.05 5.48 -7.85
N ALA A 169 -6.04 6.79 -8.08
CA ALA A 169 -4.88 7.48 -8.64
C ALA A 169 -3.85 7.90 -7.57
N GLY A 170 -4.18 7.75 -6.28
CA GLY A 170 -3.30 8.07 -5.17
C GLY A 170 -2.13 7.09 -4.97
N GLY A 171 -1.19 7.46 -4.10
CA GLY A 171 0.02 6.66 -3.85
C GLY A 171 -0.23 5.26 -3.26
N ILE A 172 -1.34 5.06 -2.53
CA ILE A 172 -1.82 3.73 -2.11
C ILE A 172 -2.69 3.11 -3.21
N GLY A 173 -3.55 3.92 -3.84
CA GLY A 173 -4.55 3.48 -4.80
C GLY A 173 -3.97 2.74 -6.00
N GLN A 174 -2.90 3.25 -6.61
CA GLN A 174 -2.29 2.63 -7.80
C GLN A 174 -1.72 1.22 -7.51
N PRO A 175 -0.81 1.03 -6.53
CA PRO A 175 -0.32 -0.31 -6.22
C PRO A 175 -1.41 -1.22 -5.67
N LEU A 176 -2.42 -0.70 -4.97
CA LEU A 176 -3.56 -1.48 -4.50
C LEU A 176 -4.40 -2.00 -5.67
N ALA A 177 -4.70 -1.15 -6.66
CA ALA A 177 -5.44 -1.53 -7.85
C ALA A 177 -4.69 -2.62 -8.65
N LEU A 178 -3.37 -2.52 -8.76
CA LEU A 178 -2.55 -3.58 -9.37
C LEU A 178 -2.69 -4.91 -8.62
N LEU A 179 -2.60 -4.91 -7.29
CA LEU A 179 -2.73 -6.14 -6.50
C LEU A 179 -4.14 -6.75 -6.58
N ILE A 180 -5.19 -5.93 -6.59
CA ILE A 180 -6.58 -6.40 -6.76
C ILE A 180 -6.79 -6.97 -8.16
N LYS A 181 -6.22 -6.33 -9.21
CA LYS A 181 -6.25 -6.83 -10.59
C LYS A 181 -5.66 -8.23 -10.72
N MET A 182 -4.71 -8.59 -9.85
CA MET A 182 -4.07 -9.91 -9.85
C MET A 182 -4.93 -11.02 -9.20
N SER A 183 -5.98 -10.68 -8.45
CA SER A 183 -6.84 -11.67 -7.81
C SER A 183 -7.71 -12.40 -8.85
N PRO A 184 -7.78 -13.75 -8.82
CA PRO A 184 -8.63 -14.52 -9.72
C PRO A 184 -10.12 -14.43 -9.38
N LEU A 185 -10.47 -13.90 -8.19
CA LEU A 185 -11.86 -13.78 -7.72
C LEU A 185 -12.57 -12.51 -8.25
N VAL A 186 -11.82 -11.55 -8.80
CA VAL A 186 -12.34 -10.26 -9.22
C VAL A 186 -12.76 -10.30 -10.70
N SER A 187 -14.03 -10.03 -10.98
CA SER A 187 -14.59 -9.90 -12.33
C SER A 187 -14.42 -8.49 -12.90
N ASP A 188 -14.72 -7.47 -12.10
CA ASP A 188 -14.66 -6.07 -12.49
C ASP A 188 -13.94 -5.28 -11.41
N LEU A 189 -12.94 -4.50 -11.83
CA LEU A 189 -12.21 -3.56 -11.00
C LEU A 189 -12.58 -2.14 -11.42
N HIS A 190 -13.40 -1.50 -10.60
CA HIS A 190 -13.81 -0.11 -10.80
C HIS A 190 -12.81 0.82 -10.11
N LEU A 191 -12.19 1.71 -10.87
CA LEU A 191 -11.22 2.67 -10.37
C LEU A 191 -11.83 4.06 -10.38
N TYR A 192 -11.96 4.68 -9.21
CA TYR A 192 -12.47 6.04 -9.07
C TYR A 192 -11.41 6.98 -8.51
N ASP A 193 -11.32 8.17 -9.09
CA ASP A 193 -10.62 9.30 -8.50
C ASP A 193 -11.17 10.63 -9.03
N ILE A 194 -10.81 11.74 -8.41
CA ILE A 194 -11.16 13.08 -8.89
C ILE A 194 -10.36 13.47 -10.14
N ALA A 195 -9.18 12.86 -10.34
CA ALA A 195 -8.29 13.12 -11.47
C ALA A 195 -7.39 11.93 -11.78
N ASN A 196 -6.78 11.92 -12.98
CA ASN A 196 -5.70 11.01 -13.39
C ASN A 196 -6.01 9.49 -13.44
N VAL A 197 -7.21 9.06 -13.06
CA VAL A 197 -7.57 7.63 -12.99
C VAL A 197 -7.64 6.94 -14.36
N LYS A 198 -7.92 7.67 -15.44
CA LYS A 198 -7.96 7.12 -16.81
C LYS A 198 -6.63 6.48 -17.22
N GLY A 199 -5.52 7.16 -16.92
CA GLY A 199 -4.17 6.64 -17.20
C GLY A 199 -3.86 5.39 -16.38
N VAL A 200 -4.26 5.39 -15.10
CA VAL A 200 -4.10 4.23 -14.20
C VAL A 200 -4.90 3.04 -14.70
N ALA A 201 -6.15 3.24 -15.12
CA ALA A 201 -6.97 2.17 -15.66
C ALA A 201 -6.42 1.61 -16.98
N ALA A 202 -5.96 2.47 -17.89
CA ALA A 202 -5.34 2.05 -19.13
C ALA A 202 -4.09 1.18 -18.87
N ASP A 203 -3.23 1.60 -17.96
CA ASP A 203 -2.02 0.85 -17.57
C ASP A 203 -2.37 -0.53 -16.99
N ILE A 204 -3.22 -0.57 -15.96
CA ILE A 204 -3.61 -1.82 -15.28
C ILE A 204 -4.42 -2.75 -16.20
N SER A 205 -5.14 -2.21 -17.20
CA SER A 205 -5.91 -3.02 -18.15
C SER A 205 -5.04 -3.96 -19.01
N HIS A 206 -3.75 -3.65 -19.17
CA HIS A 206 -2.82 -4.49 -19.92
C HIS A 206 -2.37 -5.74 -19.15
N CYS A 207 -2.65 -5.83 -17.84
CA CYS A 207 -2.37 -7.03 -17.06
C CYS A 207 -3.27 -8.19 -17.51
N ASN A 208 -2.64 -9.32 -17.87
CA ASN A 208 -3.27 -10.51 -18.45
C ASN A 208 -4.01 -11.39 -17.41
N THR A 209 -4.94 -10.79 -16.68
CA THR A 209 -5.78 -11.44 -15.65
C THR A 209 -7.26 -11.25 -15.99
N PRO A 210 -8.18 -12.07 -15.45
CA PRO A 210 -9.58 -12.09 -15.90
C PRO A 210 -10.37 -10.80 -15.58
N SER A 211 -9.97 -10.05 -14.55
CA SER A 211 -10.67 -8.84 -14.12
C SER A 211 -10.68 -7.76 -15.22
N LYS A 212 -11.87 -7.24 -15.54
CA LYS A 212 -12.06 -6.07 -16.41
C LYS A 212 -11.84 -4.79 -15.60
N VAL A 213 -11.03 -3.88 -16.12
CA VAL A 213 -10.79 -2.57 -15.48
C VAL A 213 -11.70 -1.52 -16.11
N VAL A 214 -12.33 -0.69 -15.27
CA VAL A 214 -13.19 0.43 -15.71
C VAL A 214 -12.84 1.67 -14.88
N ASP A 215 -12.60 2.81 -15.52
CA ASP A 215 -12.35 4.09 -14.87
C ASP A 215 -13.60 4.93 -14.68
N PHE A 216 -13.60 5.73 -13.60
CA PHE A 216 -14.63 6.71 -13.28
C PHE A 216 -13.96 7.98 -12.72
N THR A 217 -14.08 9.10 -13.42
CA THR A 217 -13.42 10.37 -13.07
C THR A 217 -14.41 11.41 -12.59
N GLY A 218 -14.17 11.94 -11.39
CA GLY A 218 -14.91 13.08 -10.84
C GLY A 218 -16.32 12.74 -10.33
N ALA A 219 -16.90 13.67 -9.57
CA ALA A 219 -18.09 13.42 -8.76
C ALA A 219 -19.31 12.90 -9.55
N ALA A 220 -19.46 13.30 -10.82
CA ALA A 220 -20.57 12.87 -11.68
C ALA A 220 -20.54 11.36 -12.00
N GLU A 221 -19.37 10.74 -11.97
CA GLU A 221 -19.19 9.33 -12.31
C GLU A 221 -19.14 8.40 -11.09
N LEU A 222 -19.04 8.95 -9.87
CA LEU A 222 -18.95 8.19 -8.61
C LEU A 222 -20.14 7.24 -8.41
N ALA A 223 -21.37 7.70 -8.68
CA ALA A 223 -22.55 6.85 -8.56
C ALA A 223 -22.50 5.63 -9.49
N ASN A 224 -22.01 5.82 -10.72
CA ASN A 224 -21.86 4.72 -11.69
C ASN A 224 -20.73 3.76 -11.28
N CYS A 225 -19.64 4.27 -10.68
CA CYS A 225 -18.57 3.45 -10.14
C CYS A 225 -19.06 2.43 -9.10
N LEU A 226 -20.09 2.77 -8.33
CA LEU A 226 -20.55 1.96 -7.20
C LEU A 226 -21.60 0.90 -7.59
N LYS A 227 -22.14 0.92 -8.81
CA LYS A 227 -23.23 0.02 -9.22
C LYS A 227 -22.83 -1.45 -9.18
N GLY A 228 -23.51 -2.21 -8.31
CA GLY A 228 -23.33 -3.65 -8.17
C GLY A 228 -21.97 -4.05 -7.63
N VAL A 229 -21.28 -3.15 -6.92
CA VAL A 229 -20.01 -3.43 -6.26
C VAL A 229 -20.23 -4.27 -5.00
N ASP A 230 -19.41 -5.32 -4.83
CA ASP A 230 -19.44 -6.20 -3.67
C ASP A 230 -18.50 -5.71 -2.56
N VAL A 231 -17.36 -5.13 -2.93
CA VAL A 231 -16.35 -4.59 -2.01
C VAL A 231 -15.91 -3.19 -2.45
N VAL A 232 -16.07 -2.20 -1.57
CA VAL A 232 -15.59 -0.83 -1.76
C VAL A 232 -14.38 -0.59 -0.87
N VAL A 233 -13.28 -0.14 -1.45
CA VAL A 233 -12.04 0.16 -0.75
C VAL A 233 -11.74 1.65 -0.87
N ILE A 234 -11.54 2.32 0.26
CA ILE A 234 -11.38 3.78 0.33
C ILE A 234 -9.98 4.12 0.86
N PRO A 235 -8.94 4.12 0.00
CA PRO A 235 -7.65 4.72 0.28
C PRO A 235 -7.62 6.24 0.09
N ALA A 236 -8.69 6.84 -0.47
CA ALA A 236 -8.77 8.28 -0.71
C ALA A 236 -8.46 9.10 0.55
N GLY A 237 -7.59 10.07 0.40
CA GLY A 237 -7.19 10.94 1.48
C GLY A 237 -5.99 11.77 1.07
N VAL A 238 -5.79 12.87 1.76
CA VAL A 238 -4.63 13.72 1.57
C VAL A 238 -3.53 13.22 2.51
N PRO A 239 -2.29 12.99 2.04
CA PRO A 239 -1.17 12.72 2.93
C PRO A 239 -0.82 14.00 3.69
N ARG A 240 -0.24 13.86 4.90
CA ARG A 240 0.24 15.01 5.66
C ARG A 240 1.28 15.78 4.84
N LYS A 241 1.07 17.09 4.66
CA LYS A 241 2.01 18.00 4.01
C LYS A 241 2.71 18.87 5.05
N PRO A 242 3.94 19.36 4.78
CA PRO A 242 4.58 20.38 5.61
C PRO A 242 3.65 21.57 5.84
N GLY A 243 3.58 22.07 7.08
CA GLY A 243 2.71 23.19 7.48
C GLY A 243 1.26 22.82 7.82
N MET A 244 0.80 21.58 7.57
CA MET A 244 -0.55 21.14 7.90
C MET A 244 -0.66 20.68 9.37
N THR A 245 -1.65 21.19 10.11
CA THR A 245 -1.92 20.72 11.48
C THR A 245 -2.56 19.32 11.48
N ARG A 246 -2.55 18.64 12.64
CA ARG A 246 -3.26 17.36 12.79
C ARG A 246 -4.77 17.51 12.56
N ASP A 247 -5.33 18.65 12.95
CA ASP A 247 -6.75 18.93 12.81
C ASP A 247 -7.14 19.28 11.37
N ASP A 248 -6.31 20.01 10.63
CA ASP A 248 -6.55 20.26 9.21
C ASP A 248 -6.63 18.96 8.42
N LEU A 249 -5.65 18.08 8.63
CA LEU A 249 -5.59 16.77 7.99
C LEU A 249 -6.84 15.93 8.32
N PHE A 250 -7.25 15.95 9.59
CA PHE A 250 -8.47 15.30 10.03
C PHE A 250 -9.69 15.85 9.31
N ASN A 251 -9.90 17.17 9.28
CA ASN A 251 -11.09 17.78 8.68
C ASN A 251 -11.19 17.51 7.18
N ILE A 252 -10.07 17.56 6.46
CA ILE A 252 -10.02 17.25 5.02
C ILE A 252 -10.42 15.79 4.78
N ASN A 253 -9.78 14.84 5.46
CA ASN A 253 -10.06 13.43 5.25
C ASN A 253 -11.45 13.03 5.77
N ALA A 254 -11.93 13.67 6.83
CA ALA A 254 -13.29 13.49 7.34
C ALA A 254 -14.34 13.90 6.30
N GLY A 255 -14.14 15.03 5.60
CA GLY A 255 -14.99 15.45 4.49
C GLY A 255 -14.96 14.47 3.32
N ILE A 256 -13.77 14.03 2.90
CA ILE A 256 -13.61 13.03 1.83
C ILE A 256 -14.35 11.73 2.17
N VAL A 257 -14.13 11.19 3.37
CA VAL A 257 -14.79 9.94 3.81
C VAL A 257 -16.30 10.11 3.87
N ARG A 258 -16.79 11.23 4.43
CA ARG A 258 -18.23 11.53 4.45
C ARG A 258 -18.83 11.46 3.05
N ASP A 259 -18.24 12.15 2.09
CA ASP A 259 -18.79 12.28 0.74
C ASP A 259 -18.77 10.94 0.00
N LEU A 260 -17.67 10.19 0.10
CA LEU A 260 -17.54 8.87 -0.53
C LEU A 260 -18.48 7.84 0.11
N VAL A 261 -18.57 7.80 1.45
CA VAL A 261 -19.45 6.87 2.15
C VAL A 261 -20.93 7.21 1.93
N SER A 262 -21.28 8.50 1.83
CA SER A 262 -22.62 8.93 1.45
C SER A 262 -23.00 8.38 0.07
N ALA A 263 -22.08 8.45 -0.91
CA ALA A 263 -22.32 7.86 -2.23
C ALA A 263 -22.44 6.32 -2.18
N VAL A 264 -21.63 5.65 -1.34
CA VAL A 264 -21.75 4.20 -1.11
C VAL A 264 -23.10 3.85 -0.51
N ALA A 265 -23.58 4.61 0.47
CA ALA A 265 -24.89 4.43 1.08
C ALA A 265 -26.02 4.49 0.04
N ASP A 266 -25.93 5.44 -0.89
CA ASP A 266 -26.97 5.67 -1.91
C ASP A 266 -26.92 4.64 -3.07
N ASN A 267 -25.74 4.09 -3.40
CA ASN A 267 -25.54 3.32 -4.64
C ASN A 267 -25.12 1.86 -4.43
N ALA A 268 -24.51 1.53 -3.28
CA ALA A 268 -24.00 0.21 -2.95
C ALA A 268 -24.12 -0.13 -1.44
N PRO A 269 -25.30 0.04 -0.81
CA PRO A 269 -25.46 -0.18 0.64
C PRO A 269 -25.19 -1.63 1.07
N GLY A 270 -25.20 -2.57 0.13
CA GLY A 270 -24.92 -3.99 0.37
C GLY A 270 -23.44 -4.36 0.42
N ALA A 271 -22.54 -3.49 -0.03
CA ALA A 271 -21.11 -3.78 -0.20
C ALA A 271 -20.38 -3.86 1.14
N PHE A 272 -19.25 -4.59 1.17
CA PHE A 272 -18.28 -4.46 2.25
C PHE A 272 -17.48 -3.18 2.05
N ILE A 273 -17.38 -2.34 3.08
CA ILE A 273 -16.76 -1.03 3.03
C ILE A 273 -15.46 -1.08 3.82
N HIS A 274 -14.33 -0.93 3.13
CA HIS A 274 -12.99 -0.92 3.70
C HIS A 274 -12.46 0.51 3.78
N ILE A 275 -12.38 1.05 4.99
CA ILE A 275 -11.83 2.38 5.26
C ILE A 275 -10.33 2.26 5.53
N ILE A 276 -9.52 2.86 4.66
CA ILE A 276 -8.06 3.01 4.82
C ILE A 276 -7.72 4.48 5.12
N SER A 277 -8.59 5.41 4.71
CA SER A 277 -8.46 6.85 4.94
C SER A 277 -8.14 7.17 6.40
N ASN A 278 -6.98 7.78 6.62
CA ASN A 278 -6.54 8.15 7.95
C ASN A 278 -7.18 9.47 8.43
N PRO A 279 -7.43 9.64 9.74
CA PRO A 279 -7.16 8.67 10.82
C PRO A 279 -8.29 7.62 10.97
N VAL A 280 -7.96 6.34 10.82
CA VAL A 280 -8.95 5.21 10.84
C VAL A 280 -9.80 5.20 12.11
N ASN A 281 -9.19 5.50 13.27
CA ASN A 281 -9.88 5.57 14.57
C ASN A 281 -11.07 6.54 14.58
N SER A 282 -11.08 7.55 13.72
CA SER A 282 -12.17 8.53 13.60
C SER A 282 -12.96 8.42 12.29
N THR A 283 -12.33 8.04 11.18
CA THR A 283 -13.00 7.93 9.87
C THR A 283 -13.98 6.76 9.79
N VAL A 284 -13.73 5.67 10.53
CA VAL A 284 -14.71 4.57 10.67
C VAL A 284 -15.95 5.01 11.45
N PRO A 285 -15.85 5.65 12.63
CA PRO A 285 -16.99 6.28 13.28
C PRO A 285 -17.75 7.27 12.39
N ILE A 286 -17.04 8.11 11.61
CA ILE A 286 -17.69 9.00 10.63
C ILE A 286 -18.50 8.18 9.63
N ALA A 287 -17.90 7.17 9.00
CA ALA A 287 -18.58 6.31 8.04
C ALA A 287 -19.83 5.65 8.64
N ALA A 288 -19.74 5.14 9.86
CA ALA A 288 -20.88 4.54 10.57
C ALA A 288 -22.02 5.55 10.77
N GLU A 289 -21.71 6.76 11.25
CA GLU A 289 -22.73 7.79 11.46
C GLU A 289 -23.39 8.25 10.15
N ILE A 290 -22.62 8.40 9.06
CA ILE A 290 -23.19 8.72 7.74
C ILE A 290 -24.11 7.61 7.24
N LEU A 291 -23.71 6.35 7.38
CA LEU A 291 -24.57 5.21 7.02
C LEU A 291 -25.84 5.15 7.89
N LYS A 292 -25.75 5.51 9.18
CA LYS A 292 -26.92 5.58 10.09
C LYS A 292 -27.87 6.70 9.67
N GLN A 293 -27.34 7.88 9.36
CA GLN A 293 -28.13 9.02 8.86
C GLN A 293 -28.85 8.67 7.55
N LYS A 294 -28.23 7.85 6.70
CA LYS A 294 -28.82 7.31 5.47
C LYS A 294 -29.74 6.11 5.67
N GLY A 295 -29.86 5.58 6.89
CA GLY A 295 -30.74 4.46 7.22
C GLY A 295 -30.29 3.10 6.69
N VAL A 296 -29.03 2.94 6.30
CA VAL A 296 -28.49 1.72 5.66
C VAL A 296 -27.32 1.09 6.42
N TYR A 297 -27.07 1.54 7.66
CA TYR A 297 -25.94 1.04 8.45
C TYR A 297 -26.10 -0.44 8.82
N ASP A 298 -25.15 -1.25 8.35
CA ASP A 298 -24.92 -2.63 8.79
C ASP A 298 -23.53 -2.71 9.46
N PRO A 299 -23.43 -2.87 10.79
CA PRO A 299 -22.15 -2.92 11.48
C PRO A 299 -21.27 -4.10 11.04
N LYS A 300 -21.85 -5.13 10.41
CA LYS A 300 -21.09 -6.29 9.91
C LYS A 300 -20.30 -5.99 8.64
N LYS A 301 -20.61 -4.91 7.94
CA LYS A 301 -20.07 -4.61 6.60
C LYS A 301 -19.12 -3.42 6.56
N LEU A 302 -18.92 -2.73 7.68
CA LEU A 302 -17.99 -1.60 7.78
C LEU A 302 -16.71 -2.03 8.49
N PHE A 303 -15.59 -1.92 7.79
CA PHE A 303 -14.28 -2.36 8.26
C PHE A 303 -13.26 -1.22 8.20
N GLY A 304 -12.62 -0.92 9.32
CA GLY A 304 -11.35 -0.20 9.34
C GLY A 304 -10.20 -1.17 9.09
N VAL A 305 -9.41 -0.90 8.05
CA VAL A 305 -8.31 -1.77 7.66
C VAL A 305 -7.09 -1.50 8.56
N SER A 306 -6.90 -2.34 9.59
CA SER A 306 -5.71 -2.32 10.47
C SER A 306 -4.69 -3.41 10.13
N THR A 307 -4.86 -4.10 9.00
CA THR A 307 -4.03 -5.23 8.56
C THR A 307 -2.55 -4.89 8.44
N LEU A 308 -2.20 -3.62 8.19
CA LEU A 308 -0.80 -3.19 8.11
C LEU A 308 -0.08 -3.36 9.46
N ASP A 309 -0.78 -3.21 10.58
CA ASP A 309 -0.18 -3.37 11.90
C ASP A 309 0.13 -4.85 12.17
N VAL A 310 -0.76 -5.76 11.77
CA VAL A 310 -0.52 -7.21 11.81
C VAL A 310 0.65 -7.59 10.90
N VAL A 311 0.72 -7.06 9.68
CA VAL A 311 1.83 -7.32 8.75
C VAL A 311 3.17 -6.88 9.35
N ARG A 312 3.20 -5.70 10.00
CA ARG A 312 4.38 -5.20 10.70
C ARG A 312 4.74 -6.05 11.91
N ALA A 313 3.78 -6.38 12.76
CA ALA A 313 3.98 -7.22 13.93
C ALA A 313 4.58 -8.58 13.54
N ASN A 314 3.98 -9.27 12.55
CA ASN A 314 4.50 -10.54 12.06
C ASN A 314 5.93 -10.40 11.52
N THR A 315 6.22 -9.33 10.78
CA THR A 315 7.56 -9.06 10.23
C THR A 315 8.59 -8.85 11.33
N PHE A 316 8.31 -7.99 12.30
CA PHE A 316 9.27 -7.63 13.36
C PHE A 316 9.47 -8.76 14.34
N VAL A 317 8.40 -9.49 14.72
CA VAL A 317 8.50 -10.68 15.57
C VAL A 317 9.31 -11.77 14.88
N ALA A 318 9.04 -12.05 13.60
CA ALA A 318 9.81 -13.05 12.85
C ALA A 318 11.30 -12.70 12.80
N GLN A 319 11.65 -11.43 12.57
CA GLN A 319 13.03 -10.95 12.58
C GLN A 319 13.68 -11.09 13.96
N LYS A 320 13.01 -10.62 15.03
CA LYS A 320 13.54 -10.62 16.39
C LYS A 320 13.77 -12.04 16.92
N LYS A 321 12.87 -12.96 16.59
CA LYS A 321 12.88 -14.35 17.09
C LYS A 321 13.43 -15.36 16.09
N ASN A 322 13.94 -14.89 14.94
CA ASN A 322 14.44 -15.73 13.86
C ASN A 322 13.46 -16.85 13.45
N LEU A 323 12.18 -16.49 13.36
CA LEU A 323 11.10 -17.40 12.95
C LEU A 323 10.88 -17.28 11.44
N ARG A 324 10.28 -18.33 10.84
CA ARG A 324 9.84 -18.25 9.45
C ARG A 324 8.62 -17.32 9.37
N LEU A 325 8.76 -16.21 8.63
CA LEU A 325 7.72 -15.18 8.52
C LEU A 325 6.33 -15.71 8.15
N ILE A 326 6.26 -16.72 7.27
CA ILE A 326 4.99 -17.29 6.81
C ILE A 326 4.21 -18.03 7.91
N ASP A 327 4.88 -18.45 8.98
CA ASP A 327 4.25 -19.16 10.10
C ASP A 327 3.84 -18.20 11.23
N VAL A 328 4.25 -16.94 11.19
CA VAL A 328 4.03 -15.98 12.28
C VAL A 328 2.67 -15.30 12.15
N ASP A 329 1.88 -15.38 13.22
CA ASP A 329 0.60 -14.68 13.41
C ASP A 329 0.59 -14.02 14.79
N VAL A 330 0.62 -12.68 14.80
CA VAL A 330 0.50 -11.84 15.99
C VAL A 330 -0.82 -11.08 15.88
N PRO A 331 -1.82 -11.36 16.74
CA PRO A 331 -3.02 -10.54 16.79
C PRO A 331 -2.68 -9.10 17.20
N VAL A 332 -3.25 -8.11 16.52
CA VAL A 332 -3.11 -6.69 16.89
C VAL A 332 -4.49 -6.11 17.11
N VAL A 333 -4.71 -5.55 18.29
CA VAL A 333 -6.01 -5.06 18.77
C VAL A 333 -5.97 -3.57 19.11
N GLY A 334 -7.12 -2.98 19.45
CA GLY A 334 -7.22 -1.56 19.85
C GLY A 334 -7.68 -0.64 18.71
N GLY A 335 -6.77 0.14 18.17
CA GLY A 335 -6.96 1.09 17.07
C GLY A 335 -5.81 1.05 16.06
N HIS A 336 -5.64 2.12 15.29
CA HIS A 336 -4.66 2.24 14.20
C HIS A 336 -3.82 3.54 14.32
N ALA A 337 -3.56 4.02 15.53
CA ALA A 337 -2.73 5.21 15.75
C ALA A 337 -1.98 5.16 17.08
N GLY A 338 -0.64 5.31 17.05
CA GLY A 338 0.18 5.43 18.25
C GLY A 338 -0.07 4.30 19.25
N ILE A 339 -0.28 4.66 20.53
CA ILE A 339 -0.50 3.69 21.61
C ILE A 339 -1.78 2.87 21.43
N THR A 340 -2.71 3.31 20.58
CA THR A 340 -3.93 2.53 20.30
C THR A 340 -3.65 1.24 19.56
N ILE A 341 -2.48 1.09 18.94
CA ILE A 341 -2.05 -0.16 18.31
C ILE A 341 -1.47 -1.08 19.40
N LEU A 342 -2.17 -2.16 19.74
CA LEU A 342 -1.75 -3.10 20.77
C LEU A 342 -1.46 -4.49 20.17
N PRO A 343 -0.17 -4.82 19.90
CA PRO A 343 0.22 -6.16 19.50
C PRO A 343 0.15 -7.12 20.70
N LEU A 344 -0.61 -8.21 20.57
CA LEU A 344 -0.74 -9.23 21.58
C LEU A 344 0.39 -10.26 21.46
N LEU A 345 1.60 -9.87 21.87
CA LEU A 345 2.79 -10.70 21.79
C LEU A 345 2.65 -12.02 22.57
N SER A 346 1.90 -12.01 23.68
CA SER A 346 1.59 -13.23 24.45
C SER A 346 0.72 -14.24 23.69
N LYS A 347 0.08 -13.80 22.61
CA LYS A 347 -0.79 -14.61 21.73
C LYS A 347 -0.13 -14.96 20.39
N THR A 348 1.17 -14.68 20.24
CA THR A 348 1.93 -15.01 19.03
C THR A 348 1.84 -16.50 18.71
N LYS A 349 1.57 -16.82 17.44
CA LYS A 349 1.69 -18.16 16.87
C LYS A 349 2.84 -18.19 15.86
N PRO A 350 3.72 -19.22 15.86
CA PRO A 350 3.83 -20.25 16.90
C PRO A 350 4.16 -19.65 18.28
N SER A 351 3.78 -20.36 19.35
CA SER A 351 3.99 -19.90 20.72
C SER A 351 5.46 -19.55 20.94
N THR A 352 5.71 -18.31 21.34
CA THR A 352 7.06 -17.75 21.46
C THR A 352 7.17 -16.95 22.76
N SER A 353 8.25 -17.16 23.52
CA SER A 353 8.52 -16.40 24.74
C SER A 353 9.29 -15.12 24.43
N PHE A 354 8.95 -14.05 25.13
CA PHE A 354 9.61 -12.75 25.05
C PHE A 354 10.03 -12.31 26.45
N SER A 355 11.19 -11.65 26.58
CA SER A 355 11.53 -10.91 27.80
C SER A 355 10.75 -9.60 27.87
N ASP A 356 10.70 -8.97 29.04
CA ASP A 356 10.00 -7.70 29.23
C ASP A 356 10.57 -6.60 28.33
N GLU A 357 11.90 -6.58 28.14
CA GLU A 357 12.58 -5.64 27.25
C GLU A 357 12.20 -5.88 25.78
N GLU A 358 12.09 -7.14 25.35
CA GLU A 358 11.67 -7.47 24.00
C GLU A 358 10.20 -7.10 23.76
N ILE A 359 9.34 -7.27 24.76
CA ILE A 359 7.93 -6.88 24.70
C ILE A 359 7.80 -5.38 24.50
N GLU A 360 8.52 -4.59 25.30
CA GLU A 360 8.50 -3.14 25.21
C GLU A 360 9.07 -2.65 23.87
N GLU A 361 10.25 -3.13 23.47
CA GLU A 361 10.91 -2.74 22.21
C GLU A 361 10.03 -3.05 20.99
N LEU A 362 9.47 -4.27 20.91
CA LEU A 362 8.61 -4.67 19.80
C LEU A 362 7.32 -3.86 19.78
N THR A 363 6.69 -3.64 20.94
CA THR A 363 5.44 -2.88 21.03
C THR A 363 5.64 -1.44 20.54
N VAL A 364 6.66 -0.75 21.06
CA VAL A 364 6.98 0.63 20.67
C VAL A 364 7.31 0.73 19.18
N ARG A 365 8.08 -0.23 18.65
CA ARG A 365 8.40 -0.25 17.22
C ARG A 365 7.16 -0.48 16.35
N ILE A 366 6.28 -1.40 16.74
CA ILE A 366 5.03 -1.67 16.00
C ILE A 366 4.14 -0.42 15.97
N GLN A 367 3.98 0.26 17.12
CA GLN A 367 3.20 1.49 17.25
C GLN A 367 3.76 2.64 16.39
N ASN A 368 5.10 2.73 16.28
CA ASN A 368 5.78 3.84 15.61
C ASN A 368 6.25 3.54 14.18
N ALA A 369 6.04 2.33 13.66
CA ALA A 369 6.47 1.94 12.32
C ALA A 369 5.85 2.78 11.18
N GLY A 370 4.73 3.45 11.44
CA GLY A 370 4.19 4.48 10.54
C GLY A 370 5.11 5.70 10.44
N THR A 371 5.54 6.20 11.60
CA THR A 371 6.44 7.34 11.75
C THR A 371 7.83 7.03 11.17
N GLU A 372 8.37 5.84 11.43
CA GLU A 372 9.66 5.40 10.86
C GLU A 372 9.69 5.50 9.32
N VAL A 373 8.59 5.12 8.65
CA VAL A 373 8.49 5.23 7.18
C VAL A 373 8.39 6.68 6.72
N VAL A 374 7.68 7.53 7.46
CA VAL A 374 7.59 8.96 7.14
C VAL A 374 8.95 9.63 7.25
N GLU A 375 9.71 9.32 8.30
CA GLU A 375 11.07 9.81 8.52
C GLU A 375 12.03 9.29 7.45
N ALA A 376 11.98 8.01 7.12
CA ALA A 376 12.79 7.41 6.05
C ALA A 376 12.48 7.99 4.66
N LYS A 377 11.24 8.50 4.46
CA LYS A 377 10.84 9.24 3.24
C LYS A 377 11.11 10.74 3.34
N ALA A 378 11.86 11.20 4.35
CA ALA A 378 12.15 12.61 4.59
C ALA A 378 10.88 13.50 4.62
N GLY A 379 9.78 12.97 5.16
CA GLY A 379 8.50 13.68 5.24
C GLY A 379 7.73 13.80 3.92
N THR A 380 8.23 13.23 2.80
CA THR A 380 7.59 13.32 1.47
C THR A 380 6.42 12.34 1.26
N GLY A 381 5.97 11.66 2.31
CA GLY A 381 4.81 10.78 2.31
C GLY A 381 4.87 9.72 3.39
N SER A 382 3.82 8.91 3.49
CA SER A 382 3.72 7.77 4.40
C SER A 382 3.89 6.43 3.67
N ALA A 383 3.67 5.32 4.39
CA ALA A 383 3.66 3.99 3.81
C ALA A 383 2.60 3.88 2.70
N THR A 384 3.05 3.57 1.48
CA THR A 384 2.20 3.41 0.30
C THR A 384 2.15 1.96 -0.14
N LEU A 385 3.31 1.38 -0.46
CA LEU A 385 3.43 0.03 -1.00
C LEU A 385 3.03 -1.05 0.02
N SER A 386 3.53 -0.98 1.25
CA SER A 386 3.16 -1.92 2.30
C SER A 386 1.70 -1.78 2.72
N MET A 387 1.14 -0.56 2.67
CA MET A 387 -0.29 -0.34 2.91
C MET A 387 -1.15 -0.96 1.78
N ALA A 388 -0.75 -0.80 0.52
CA ALA A 388 -1.42 -1.44 -0.60
C ALA A 388 -1.40 -2.97 -0.49
N TYR A 389 -0.26 -3.55 -0.09
CA TYR A 389 -0.17 -4.99 0.21
C TYR A 389 -1.13 -5.41 1.31
N ALA A 390 -1.15 -4.71 2.45
CA ALA A 390 -2.01 -5.04 3.58
C ALA A 390 -3.50 -4.89 3.23
N ALA A 391 -3.87 -3.84 2.50
CA ALA A 391 -5.23 -3.63 2.02
C ALA A 391 -5.67 -4.70 1.01
N ALA A 392 -4.80 -5.07 0.07
CA ALA A 392 -5.08 -6.14 -0.90
C ALA A 392 -5.27 -7.49 -0.20
N ARG A 393 -4.48 -7.81 0.83
CA ARG A 393 -4.69 -8.99 1.68
C ARG A 393 -6.08 -8.98 2.31
N PHE A 394 -6.51 -7.86 2.88
CA PHE A 394 -7.82 -7.75 3.53
C PHE A 394 -8.98 -7.86 2.51
N VAL A 395 -8.81 -7.31 1.30
CA VAL A 395 -9.73 -7.50 0.18
C VAL A 395 -9.81 -8.97 -0.22
N GLU A 396 -8.69 -9.66 -0.37
CA GLU A 396 -8.67 -11.09 -0.71
C GLU A 396 -9.37 -11.94 0.35
N SER A 397 -9.15 -11.66 1.64
CA SER A 397 -9.89 -12.29 2.74
C SER A 397 -11.39 -12.06 2.62
N SER A 398 -11.82 -10.84 2.30
CA SER A 398 -13.24 -10.52 2.08
C SER A 398 -13.83 -11.24 0.87
N LEU A 399 -13.09 -11.35 -0.24
CA LEU A 399 -13.51 -12.08 -1.44
C LEU A 399 -13.67 -13.58 -1.16
N ARG A 400 -12.71 -14.19 -0.45
CA ARG A 400 -12.83 -15.59 0.02
C ARG A 400 -14.06 -15.81 0.89
N ALA A 401 -14.32 -14.90 1.83
CA ALA A 401 -15.49 -14.97 2.69
C ALA A 401 -16.81 -14.86 1.89
N LEU A 402 -16.87 -14.00 0.87
CA LEU A 402 -18.00 -13.90 -0.06
C LEU A 402 -18.18 -15.18 -0.89
N ASP A 403 -17.08 -15.81 -1.32
CA ASP A 403 -17.09 -17.09 -2.05
C ASP A 403 -17.58 -18.25 -1.17
N GLY A 404 -17.55 -18.07 0.16
CA GLY A 404 -18.06 -19.02 1.14
C GLY A 404 -16.98 -19.87 1.79
N ASP A 405 -15.73 -19.40 1.77
CA ASP A 405 -14.71 -19.90 2.68
C ASP A 405 -15.18 -19.67 4.13
N ALA A 406 -15.31 -20.76 4.88
CA ALA A 406 -15.83 -20.74 6.23
C ALA A 406 -14.76 -20.35 7.28
N ASP A 407 -13.49 -20.26 6.88
CA ASP A 407 -12.34 -20.13 7.78
C ASP A 407 -11.50 -18.87 7.47
N VAL A 408 -12.16 -17.72 7.41
CA VAL A 408 -11.51 -16.42 7.16
C VAL A 408 -11.47 -15.59 8.44
N TYR A 409 -10.26 -15.26 8.90
CA TYR A 409 -10.03 -14.40 10.06
C TYR A 409 -9.03 -13.30 9.76
N GLU A 410 -9.33 -12.08 10.18
CA GLU A 410 -8.43 -10.94 10.12
C GLU A 410 -8.61 -10.07 11.35
N CYS A 411 -7.60 -9.26 11.71
CA CYS A 411 -7.82 -8.16 12.65
C CYS A 411 -8.38 -6.95 11.88
N SER A 412 -9.45 -6.35 12.39
CA SER A 412 -10.06 -5.16 11.78
C SER A 412 -10.72 -4.28 12.83
N TYR A 413 -10.68 -2.96 12.63
CA TYR A 413 -11.35 -1.97 13.46
C TYR A 413 -12.83 -1.86 13.07
N VAL A 414 -13.71 -2.44 13.88
CA VAL A 414 -15.14 -2.59 13.60
C VAL A 414 -15.98 -2.10 14.78
N GLN A 415 -17.30 -1.99 14.59
CA GLN A 415 -18.20 -1.84 15.73
C GLN A 415 -18.09 -3.10 16.60
N SER A 416 -17.86 -2.92 17.90
CA SER A 416 -17.46 -4.00 18.80
C SER A 416 -18.09 -3.82 20.18
N ASP A 417 -18.36 -4.94 20.85
CA ASP A 417 -18.81 -5.04 22.24
C ASP A 417 -17.77 -5.73 23.15
N LEU A 418 -16.55 -5.97 22.64
CA LEU A 418 -15.46 -6.58 23.40
C LEU A 418 -14.91 -5.66 24.51
N THR A 419 -15.19 -4.36 24.43
CA THR A 419 -14.81 -3.34 25.40
C THR A 419 -15.99 -2.40 25.65
N ASP A 420 -15.83 -1.44 26.55
CA ASP A 420 -16.80 -0.35 26.75
C ASP A 420 -16.81 0.69 25.61
N LEU A 421 -15.90 0.57 24.65
CA LEU A 421 -15.84 1.43 23.47
C LEU A 421 -16.68 0.87 22.32
N PRO A 422 -17.40 1.72 21.56
CA PRO A 422 -18.28 1.26 20.49
C PRO A 422 -17.53 0.75 19.25
N PHE A 423 -16.25 1.10 19.10
CA PHE A 423 -15.38 0.61 18.03
C PHE A 423 -14.07 0.11 18.61
N PHE A 424 -13.61 -1.04 18.13
CA PHE A 424 -12.38 -1.66 18.62
C PHE A 424 -11.82 -2.63 17.58
N ALA A 425 -10.51 -2.58 17.35
CA ALA A 425 -9.82 -3.52 16.49
C ALA A 425 -9.63 -4.83 17.24
N SER A 426 -10.08 -5.92 16.63
CA SER A 426 -9.90 -7.26 17.17
C SER A 426 -9.89 -8.26 16.04
N ARG A 427 -9.52 -9.51 16.33
CA ARG A 427 -9.69 -10.60 15.37
C ARG A 427 -11.18 -10.85 15.17
N VAL A 428 -11.59 -10.85 13.90
CA VAL A 428 -12.96 -11.09 13.46
C VAL A 428 -13.00 -12.26 12.50
N LYS A 429 -14.06 -13.07 12.61
CA LYS A 429 -14.42 -14.05 11.59
C LYS A 429 -15.27 -13.35 10.53
N ILE A 430 -14.87 -13.45 9.26
CA ILE A 430 -15.57 -12.85 8.13
C ILE A 430 -16.28 -13.96 7.36
N GLY A 431 -17.53 -13.74 6.98
CA GLY A 431 -18.30 -14.62 6.11
C GLY A 431 -19.08 -13.85 5.05
N ARG A 432 -20.01 -14.53 4.37
CA ARG A 432 -20.77 -13.97 3.23
C ARG A 432 -21.57 -12.70 3.55
N LYS A 433 -21.88 -12.47 4.83
CA LYS A 433 -22.65 -11.33 5.31
C LYS A 433 -21.81 -10.31 6.10
N GLY A 434 -20.48 -10.40 5.99
CA GLY A 434 -19.54 -9.55 6.72
C GLY A 434 -19.06 -10.21 8.00
N VAL A 435 -18.88 -9.44 9.07
CA VAL A 435 -18.47 -9.97 10.39
C VAL A 435 -19.50 -11.00 10.90
N GLU A 436 -19.06 -12.24 11.05
CA GLU A 436 -19.85 -13.33 11.65
C GLU A 436 -19.66 -13.43 13.16
N ALA A 437 -18.43 -13.21 13.63
CA ALA A 437 -18.08 -13.29 15.04
C ALA A 437 -16.86 -12.41 15.37
N LEU A 438 -16.86 -11.83 16.55
CA LEU A 438 -15.68 -11.27 17.20
C LEU A 438 -15.01 -12.40 18.01
N ILE A 439 -13.68 -12.40 18.13
CA ILE A 439 -12.94 -13.46 18.83
C ILE A 439 -12.50 -12.95 20.23
N PRO A 440 -13.34 -13.11 21.28
CA PRO A 440 -13.04 -12.58 22.61
C PRO A 440 -11.88 -13.29 23.30
N THR A 441 -11.55 -14.51 22.89
CA THR A 441 -10.48 -15.31 23.48
C THR A 441 -9.10 -14.68 23.33
N ASP A 442 -8.89 -13.82 22.33
CA ASP A 442 -7.62 -13.10 22.16
C ASP A 442 -7.38 -12.11 23.32
N LEU A 443 -8.46 -11.58 23.94
CA LEU A 443 -8.38 -10.66 25.09
C LEU A 443 -8.38 -11.39 26.46
N GLN A 444 -8.47 -12.72 26.48
CA GLN A 444 -8.44 -13.49 27.72
C GLN A 444 -7.01 -13.89 28.07
N GLY A 445 -6.63 -13.76 29.35
CA GLY A 445 -5.29 -14.14 29.82
C GLY A 445 -4.18 -13.33 29.12
N LEU A 446 -4.38 -12.00 29.05
CA LEU A 446 -3.34 -11.06 28.65
C LEU A 446 -2.22 -11.04 29.70
N SER A 447 -1.00 -10.75 29.26
CA SER A 447 0.10 -10.42 30.16
C SER A 447 -0.18 -9.12 30.92
N GLU A 448 0.54 -8.88 32.02
CA GLU A 448 0.40 -7.66 32.81
C GLU A 448 0.70 -6.40 31.96
N TYR A 449 1.70 -6.48 31.08
CA TYR A 449 2.05 -5.41 30.15
C TYR A 449 0.89 -5.10 29.19
N GLU A 450 0.34 -6.12 28.52
CA GLU A 450 -0.76 -5.96 27.57
C GLU A 450 -2.04 -5.44 28.25
N GLN A 451 -2.31 -5.88 29.49
CA GLN A 451 -3.46 -5.40 30.25
C GLN A 451 -3.31 -3.90 30.61
N LYS A 452 -2.14 -3.48 31.07
CA LYS A 452 -1.84 -2.06 31.31
C LYS A 452 -1.94 -1.23 30.03
N ALA A 453 -1.39 -1.74 28.92
CA ALA A 453 -1.45 -1.07 27.63
C ALA A 453 -2.89 -0.96 27.09
N LEU A 454 -3.72 -2.00 27.29
CA LEU A 454 -5.13 -2.00 26.93
C LEU A 454 -5.93 -0.94 27.71
N GLU A 455 -5.66 -0.76 29.00
CA GLU A 455 -6.32 0.32 29.75
C GLU A 455 -5.80 1.70 29.34
N ALA A 456 -4.51 1.83 29.05
CA ALA A 456 -3.89 3.09 28.63
C ALA A 456 -4.38 3.59 27.26
N LEU A 457 -4.70 2.69 26.33
CA LEU A 457 -5.16 3.09 25.00
C LEU A 457 -6.63 3.54 24.94
N LYS A 458 -7.48 3.08 25.87
CA LYS A 458 -8.92 3.34 25.81
C LYS A 458 -9.29 4.83 25.79
N PRO A 459 -8.69 5.70 26.63
CA PRO A 459 -8.99 7.13 26.61
C PRO A 459 -8.67 7.80 25.26
N GLU A 460 -7.54 7.46 24.64
CA GLU A 460 -7.13 8.02 23.34
C GLU A 460 -8.04 7.53 22.20
N LEU A 461 -8.40 6.24 22.24
CA LEU A 461 -9.31 5.66 21.27
C LEU A 461 -10.72 6.25 21.41
N LYS A 462 -11.22 6.40 22.64
CA LYS A 462 -12.49 7.06 22.94
C LYS A 462 -12.54 8.48 22.40
N ALA A 463 -11.52 9.29 22.66
CA ALA A 463 -11.44 10.66 22.14
C ALA A 463 -11.45 10.69 20.60
N SER A 464 -10.76 9.75 19.95
CA SER A 464 -10.76 9.62 18.49
C SER A 464 -12.14 9.25 17.93
N ILE A 465 -12.85 8.34 18.61
CA ILE A 465 -14.22 7.94 18.26
C ILE A 465 -15.16 9.13 18.39
N GLU A 466 -15.17 9.79 19.55
CA GLU A 466 -16.02 10.94 19.85
C GLU A 466 -15.78 12.09 18.86
N LYS A 467 -14.52 12.33 18.48
CA LYS A 467 -14.18 13.32 17.45
C LYS A 467 -14.81 13.01 16.10
N GLY A 468 -14.78 11.74 15.68
CA GLY A 468 -15.40 11.28 14.43
C GLY A 468 -16.92 11.41 14.47
N VAL A 469 -17.56 10.94 15.55
CA VAL A 469 -19.01 11.06 15.76
C VAL A 469 -19.45 12.53 15.77
N ALA A 470 -18.74 13.38 16.50
CA ALA A 470 -19.06 14.81 16.59
C ALA A 470 -18.94 15.52 15.23
N PHE A 471 -17.97 15.14 14.39
CA PHE A 471 -17.86 15.66 13.03
C PHE A 471 -19.10 15.32 12.20
N ALA A 472 -19.54 14.06 12.22
CA ALA A 472 -20.70 13.60 11.44
C ALA A 472 -22.02 14.23 11.90
N GLN A 473 -22.19 14.43 13.21
CA GLN A 473 -23.40 15.03 13.78
C GLN A 473 -23.54 16.53 13.51
N LYS A 474 -22.41 17.28 13.49
CA LYS A 474 -22.44 18.72 13.16
C LYS A 474 -23.05 19.00 11.80
N GLN A 475 -22.87 18.09 10.84
CA GLN A 475 -23.37 18.25 9.48
C GLN A 475 -24.89 18.09 9.38
N THR A 476 -25.52 17.29 10.26
CA THR A 476 -26.98 17.09 10.30
C THR A 476 -27.74 18.35 10.75
N VAL A 477 -27.09 19.26 11.47
CA VAL A 477 -27.71 20.50 11.96
C VAL A 477 -27.66 21.63 10.91
N THR A 478 -26.82 21.50 9.89
CA THR A 478 -26.60 22.51 8.83
C THR A 478 -27.25 22.18 7.49
N ALA A 479 -27.77 20.96 7.33
CA ALA A 479 -28.52 20.51 6.15
C ALA A 479 -30.02 20.55 6.44
#